data_AF-A0A6C0CRZ9-F1
#
_entry.id   AF-A0A6C0CRZ9-F1
#
_cell.length_a   1.000
_cell.length_b   1.000
_cell.length_c   1.000
_cell.angle_alpha   90.00
_cell.angle_beta   90.00
_cell.angle_gamma   90.00
#
_symmetry.space_group_name_H-M   'P 1'
#
loop_
_entity.id
_entity.type
_entity.pdbx_description
1 polymer ?
#
loop_
_entity_poly.entity_id
_entity_poly.type
_entity_poly.pdbx_seq_one_letter_code
_entity_poly.pdbx_strand_id
1 'polypeptide(L)'
;MKVVSFDVGLRNLAFCILEGTSRKDVRILHWDLIDVMAEGAGHDNPKCFKCRKPANWKQEEKYACTVHKTCSTKKFTKTSLNKKTLEELKKEGLLLKIDGKTKKDYVDGIYLYYSSRIWKRCVKSCKQGSVVDLAPLISTSLTSRTSMWTGSDKVIFEQQPDKRMMAVQAMMHMWFVCHGYEAKGVSAVHKLTNMVTIDDATKTYKGRKKTGIVHATALVPEKWKDYMLKHPKKDDLADAFLQGLWFMENTK
;
A
#
# COMPACT_ATOMS: atom_id res chain seq x y z
N MET A 1 -14.98 16.62 -18.95
CA MET A 1 -13.63 16.51 -18.38
C MET A 1 -13.45 15.11 -17.82
N LYS A 2 -12.34 14.44 -18.14
CA LYS A 2 -11.89 13.18 -17.55
C LYS A 2 -10.77 13.45 -16.55
N VAL A 3 -11.02 13.21 -15.27
CA VAL A 3 -10.10 13.46 -14.15
C VAL A 3 -9.71 12.15 -13.48
N VAL A 4 -8.42 11.95 -13.23
CA VAL A 4 -7.92 10.88 -12.36
C VAL A 4 -7.57 11.50 -11.01
N SER A 5 -8.29 11.13 -9.96
CA SER A 5 -8.09 11.65 -8.60
C SER A 5 -7.48 10.59 -7.70
N PHE A 6 -6.35 10.91 -7.07
CA PHE A 6 -5.64 10.04 -6.14
C PHE A 6 -5.74 10.53 -4.69
N ASP A 7 -6.07 9.62 -3.78
CA ASP A 7 -5.72 9.71 -2.36
C ASP A 7 -4.48 8.84 -2.09
N VAL A 8 -3.40 9.51 -1.65
CA VAL A 8 -2.05 8.96 -1.64
C VAL A 8 -1.68 8.48 -0.24
N GLY A 9 -1.70 7.17 -0.05
CA GLY A 9 -1.10 6.53 1.12
C GLY A 9 0.34 6.06 0.86
N LEU A 10 1.01 5.59 1.91
CA LEU A 10 2.37 5.06 1.81
C LEU A 10 2.46 3.71 1.07
N ARG A 11 1.41 2.89 1.19
CA ARG A 11 1.30 1.54 0.59
C ARG A 11 0.15 1.46 -0.39
N ASN A 12 -0.99 2.02 0.01
CA ASN A 12 -2.21 1.96 -0.75
C ASN A 12 -2.42 3.30 -1.46
N LEU A 13 -2.68 3.26 -2.76
CA LEU A 13 -2.97 4.43 -3.59
C LEU A 13 -4.41 4.26 -4.06
N ALA A 14 -5.35 4.93 -3.39
CA ALA A 14 -6.74 4.93 -3.81
C ALA A 14 -6.90 5.89 -4.98
N PHE A 15 -7.65 5.50 -6.01
CA PHE A 15 -7.87 6.36 -7.16
C PHE A 15 -9.27 6.24 -7.73
N CYS A 16 -9.81 7.36 -8.22
CA CYS A 16 -11.10 7.43 -8.87
C CYS A 16 -10.95 8.14 -10.21
N ILE A 17 -11.37 7.49 -11.30
CA ILE A 17 -11.43 8.07 -12.64
C ILE A 17 -12.86 8.55 -12.88
N LEU A 18 -13.00 9.86 -12.95
CA LEU A 18 -14.25 10.58 -13.11
C LEU A 18 -14.36 11.16 -14.50
N GLU A 19 -15.57 11.20 -15.02
CA GLU A 19 -15.91 11.88 -16.25
C GLU A 19 -17.19 12.69 -16.08
N GLY A 20 -17.19 13.94 -16.54
CA GLY A 20 -18.35 14.83 -16.49
C GLY A 20 -17.92 16.29 -16.31
N THR A 21 -18.81 17.09 -15.73
CA THR A 21 -18.57 18.51 -15.42
C THR A 21 -18.95 18.89 -13.99
N SER A 22 -19.88 18.17 -13.35
CA SER A 22 -20.39 18.48 -12.01
C SER A 22 -21.00 17.24 -11.35
N ARG A 23 -21.48 17.37 -10.09
CA ARG A 23 -22.24 16.30 -9.44
C ARG A 23 -23.49 15.82 -10.18
N LYS A 24 -24.04 16.61 -11.10
CA LYS A 24 -25.29 16.27 -11.83
C LYS A 24 -25.06 15.21 -12.90
N ASP A 25 -23.87 15.20 -13.50
CA ASP A 25 -23.51 14.40 -14.67
C ASP A 25 -22.26 13.55 -14.44
N VAL A 26 -21.69 13.56 -13.23
CA VAL A 26 -20.48 12.80 -12.90
C VAL A 26 -20.70 11.30 -13.08
N ARG A 27 -19.80 10.68 -13.85
CA ARG A 27 -19.70 9.24 -14.03
C ARG A 27 -18.36 8.78 -13.50
N ILE A 28 -18.40 7.75 -12.67
CA ILE A 28 -17.19 7.00 -12.29
C ILE A 28 -16.95 5.94 -13.37
N LEU A 29 -15.84 6.09 -14.09
CA LEU A 29 -15.35 5.14 -15.10
C LEU A 29 -14.60 3.98 -14.44
N HIS A 30 -13.79 4.28 -13.43
CA HIS A 30 -13.08 3.30 -12.64
C HIS A 30 -12.82 3.81 -11.24
N TRP A 31 -12.81 2.92 -10.24
CA TRP A 31 -12.55 3.28 -8.85
C TRP A 31 -11.95 2.08 -8.16
N ASP A 32 -10.71 2.20 -7.70
CA ASP A 32 -9.98 1.06 -7.13
C ASP A 32 -8.83 1.51 -6.22
N LEU A 33 -8.13 0.54 -5.65
CA LEU A 33 -7.01 0.70 -4.73
C LEU A 33 -5.78 -0.07 -5.25
N ILE A 34 -4.67 0.63 -5.47
CA ILE A 34 -3.38 -0.01 -5.79
C ILE A 34 -2.64 -0.31 -4.48
N ASP A 35 -2.25 -1.56 -4.27
CA ASP A 35 -1.37 -1.95 -3.16
C ASP A 35 0.04 -2.21 -3.69
N VAL A 36 0.85 -1.14 -3.69
CA VAL A 36 2.21 -1.09 -4.27
C VAL A 36 3.10 -2.22 -3.76
N MET A 37 2.95 -2.56 -2.48
CA MET A 37 3.79 -3.56 -1.82
C MET A 37 3.31 -4.98 -2.09
N ALA A 38 2.00 -5.20 -2.22
CA ALA A 38 1.46 -6.50 -2.59
C ALA A 38 1.80 -6.84 -4.05
N GLU A 39 1.66 -5.88 -4.97
CA GLU A 39 1.98 -6.06 -6.39
C GLU A 39 3.48 -6.32 -6.59
N GLY A 40 4.34 -5.57 -5.90
CA GLY A 40 5.79 -5.75 -5.96
C GLY A 40 6.31 -7.07 -5.38
N ALA A 41 5.50 -7.79 -4.61
CA ALA A 41 5.91 -9.06 -4.00
C ALA A 41 5.78 -10.27 -4.94
N GLY A 42 5.22 -10.11 -6.16
CA GLY A 42 5.17 -11.16 -7.18
C GLY A 42 4.47 -12.45 -6.74
N HIS A 43 3.62 -12.36 -5.72
CA HIS A 43 2.86 -13.49 -5.20
C HIS A 43 1.39 -13.13 -5.32
N ASP A 44 0.67 -13.81 -6.21
CA ASP A 44 -0.78 -13.74 -6.35
C ASP A 44 -1.43 -13.95 -4.99
N ASN A 45 -1.85 -12.86 -4.34
CA ASN A 45 -2.62 -12.84 -3.09
C ASN A 45 -2.37 -14.06 -2.19
N PRO A 46 -1.14 -14.27 -1.68
CA PRO A 46 -0.76 -15.52 -1.04
C PRO A 46 -1.76 -15.84 0.07
N LYS A 47 -2.40 -17.00 -0.03
CA LYS A 47 -3.43 -17.43 0.91
C LYS A 47 -2.75 -18.16 2.06
N CYS A 48 -3.20 -17.91 3.29
CA CYS A 48 -2.72 -18.64 4.44
C CYS A 48 -3.03 -20.14 4.28
N PHE A 49 -2.03 -20.99 4.47
CA PHE A 49 -2.12 -22.44 4.36
C PHE A 49 -3.24 -23.05 5.24
N LYS A 50 -3.60 -22.39 6.34
CA LYS A 50 -4.62 -22.88 7.30
C LYS A 50 -5.99 -22.24 7.14
N CYS A 51 -6.07 -20.91 7.02
CA CYS A 51 -7.36 -20.20 7.03
C CYS A 51 -7.75 -19.53 5.72
N ARG A 52 -6.91 -19.64 4.68
CA ARG A 52 -7.11 -19.01 3.37
C ARG A 52 -7.34 -17.48 3.38
N LYS A 53 -7.16 -16.82 4.54
CA LYS A 53 -7.05 -15.35 4.64
C LYS A 53 -5.73 -14.89 4.03
N PRO A 54 -5.59 -13.60 3.66
CA PRO A 54 -4.32 -13.07 3.16
C PRO A 54 -3.14 -13.41 4.08
N ALA A 55 -2.09 -13.96 3.48
CA ALA A 55 -0.86 -14.32 4.16
C ALA A 55 0.17 -13.21 4.02
N ASN A 56 0.83 -12.92 5.12
CA ASN A 56 1.87 -11.90 5.19
C ASN A 56 3.23 -12.50 5.53
N TRP A 57 3.32 -13.83 5.65
CA TRP A 57 4.50 -14.56 6.10
C TRP A 57 4.76 -15.73 5.15
N LYS A 58 6.02 -15.96 4.78
CA LYS A 58 6.51 -17.08 3.98
C LYS A 58 7.58 -17.84 4.77
N GLN A 59 7.49 -19.15 4.78
CA GLN A 59 8.50 -20.06 5.30
C GLN A 59 8.59 -21.19 4.29
N GLU A 60 9.76 -21.36 3.67
CA GLU A 60 9.94 -22.29 2.54
C GLU A 60 8.84 -22.05 1.48
N GLU A 61 8.04 -23.07 1.15
CA GLU A 61 6.93 -23.00 0.19
C GLU A 61 5.56 -22.70 0.82
N LYS A 62 5.49 -22.45 2.13
CA LYS A 62 4.23 -22.19 2.86
C LYS A 62 4.02 -20.70 3.12
N TYR A 63 2.77 -20.26 2.96
CA TYR A 63 2.32 -18.91 3.28
C TYR A 63 1.39 -18.91 4.50
N ALA A 64 1.58 -17.99 5.46
CA ALA A 64 0.76 -17.88 6.67
C ALA A 64 0.30 -16.45 6.97
N CYS A 65 -0.87 -16.33 7.62
CA CYS A 65 -1.29 -15.09 8.26
C CYS A 65 -0.59 -14.92 9.62
N THR A 66 -0.71 -13.74 10.25
CA THR A 66 -0.05 -13.46 11.53
C THR A 66 -0.43 -14.43 12.66
N VAL A 67 -1.66 -14.96 12.64
CA VAL A 67 -2.16 -15.92 13.66
C VAL A 67 -1.63 -17.33 13.42
N HIS A 68 -1.40 -17.70 12.16
CA HIS A 68 -1.00 -19.05 11.75
C HIS A 68 0.49 -19.16 11.42
N LYS A 69 1.27 -18.09 11.61
CA LYS A 69 2.72 -18.22 11.71
C LYS A 69 2.98 -18.92 13.05
N THR A 70 3.28 -20.22 13.03
CA THR A 70 3.77 -20.90 14.23
C THR A 70 5.02 -20.14 14.69
N CYS A 71 5.02 -19.65 15.93
CA CYS A 71 6.16 -18.91 16.46
C CYS A 71 7.33 -19.88 16.62
N SER A 72 8.13 -20.05 15.56
CA SER A 72 9.39 -20.78 15.67
C SER A 72 10.30 -20.01 16.61
N THR A 73 10.74 -20.73 17.62
CA THR A 73 11.55 -20.37 18.76
C THR A 73 12.92 -19.80 18.35
N LYS A 74 13.39 -18.81 19.13
CA LYS A 74 14.72 -18.14 19.13
C LYS A 74 15.13 -17.41 17.83
N LYS A 75 15.31 -16.08 17.93
CA LYS A 75 15.98 -15.26 16.90
C LYS A 75 17.48 -15.55 16.92
N PHE A 76 18.00 -16.20 15.89
CA PHE A 76 19.43 -16.36 15.67
C PHE A 76 19.95 -15.23 14.79
N THR A 77 20.97 -14.50 15.26
CA THR A 77 21.70 -13.52 14.46
C THR A 77 23.12 -13.99 14.24
N LYS A 78 23.75 -13.61 13.12
CA LYS A 78 25.18 -13.86 12.90
C LYS A 78 26.01 -13.31 14.08
N THR A 79 25.61 -12.17 14.65
CA THR A 79 26.23 -11.58 15.84
C THR A 79 26.15 -12.49 17.08
N SER A 80 25.03 -13.16 17.34
CA SER A 80 24.92 -14.11 18.45
C SER A 80 25.74 -15.38 18.23
N LEU A 81 25.86 -15.84 16.97
CA LEU A 81 26.64 -17.03 16.61
C LEU A 81 28.15 -16.74 16.66
N ASN A 82 28.57 -15.54 16.27
CA ASN A 82 29.97 -15.11 16.35
C ASN A 82 30.50 -15.03 17.79
N LYS A 83 29.62 -14.81 18.77
CA LYS A 83 29.96 -14.82 20.21
C LYS A 83 30.24 -16.23 20.76
N LYS A 84 29.78 -17.29 20.08
CA LYS A 84 30.06 -18.67 20.47
C LYS A 84 31.51 -19.05 20.14
N THR A 85 32.06 -19.97 20.91
CA THR A 85 33.35 -20.60 20.65
C THR A 85 33.26 -21.55 19.45
N LEU A 86 34.40 -21.90 18.86
CA LEU A 86 34.44 -22.81 17.71
C LEU A 86 33.93 -24.22 18.08
N GLU A 87 34.22 -24.70 19.28
CA GLU A 87 33.78 -26.02 19.75
C GLU A 87 32.26 -26.08 19.96
N GLU A 88 31.64 -25.01 20.48
CA GLU A 88 30.18 -24.91 20.57
C GLU A 88 29.52 -24.91 19.19
N LEU A 89 30.13 -24.22 18.21
CA LEU A 89 29.64 -24.16 16.84
C LEU A 89 29.81 -25.50 16.11
N LYS A 90 30.90 -26.24 16.33
CA LYS A 90 31.08 -27.61 15.80
C LYS A 90 30.06 -28.57 16.39
N LYS A 91 29.83 -28.53 17.71
CA LYS A 91 28.84 -29.38 18.38
C LYS A 91 27.43 -29.13 17.85
N GLU A 92 27.07 -27.85 17.66
CA GLU A 92 25.80 -27.48 17.06
C GLU A 92 25.74 -27.84 15.57
N GLY A 93 26.82 -27.60 14.81
CA GLY A 93 26.94 -27.98 13.41
C GLY A 93 26.77 -29.49 13.19
N LEU A 94 27.36 -30.32 14.04
CA LEU A 94 27.24 -31.78 13.99
C LEU A 94 25.79 -32.25 14.14
N LEU A 95 25.04 -31.69 15.10
CA LEU A 95 23.61 -31.98 15.29
C LEU A 95 22.78 -31.59 14.06
N LEU A 96 23.22 -30.59 13.31
CA LEU A 96 22.55 -30.06 12.13
C LEU A 96 23.10 -30.63 10.81
N LYS A 97 24.07 -31.54 10.87
CA LYS A 97 24.82 -32.08 9.71
C LYS A 97 25.49 -31.00 8.85
N ILE A 98 26.03 -29.96 9.49
CA ILE A 98 26.78 -28.88 8.86
C ILE A 98 28.26 -29.12 9.12
N ASP A 99 29.04 -29.26 8.04
CA ASP A 99 30.49 -29.35 8.10
C ASP A 99 31.12 -28.03 7.61
N GLY A 100 32.19 -27.61 8.28
CA GLY A 100 32.86 -26.34 8.05
C GLY A 100 34.33 -26.41 8.42
N LYS A 101 35.19 -25.73 7.65
CA LYS A 101 36.64 -25.69 7.91
C LYS A 101 37.01 -24.55 8.84
N THR A 102 36.26 -23.44 8.77
CA THR A 102 36.49 -22.23 9.55
C THR A 102 35.32 -21.91 10.47
N LYS A 103 35.56 -21.10 11.50
CA LYS A 103 34.49 -20.58 12.37
C LYS A 103 33.41 -19.85 11.56
N LYS A 104 33.81 -19.15 10.49
CA LYS A 104 32.88 -18.46 9.58
C LYS A 104 31.95 -19.43 8.86
N ASP A 105 32.48 -20.56 8.37
CA ASP A 105 31.67 -21.58 7.68
C ASP A 105 30.58 -22.15 8.59
N TYR A 106 30.92 -22.44 9.85
CA TYR A 106 29.92 -22.88 10.84
C TYR A 106 28.88 -21.81 11.13
N VAL A 107 29.30 -20.55 11.33
CA VAL A 107 28.37 -19.45 11.59
C VAL A 107 27.43 -19.25 10.41
N ASP A 108 27.95 -19.24 9.18
CA ASP A 108 27.15 -19.05 7.97
C ASP A 108 26.22 -20.25 7.71
N GLY A 109 26.72 -21.48 7.86
CA GLY A 109 25.92 -22.70 7.71
C GLY A 109 24.79 -22.80 8.75
N ILE A 110 25.11 -22.59 10.03
CA ILE A 110 24.13 -22.63 11.13
C ILE A 110 23.12 -21.49 10.96
N TYR A 111 23.58 -20.30 10.58
CA TYR A 111 22.71 -19.16 10.29
C TYR A 111 21.76 -19.46 9.12
N LEU A 112 22.23 -20.07 8.03
CA LEU A 112 21.40 -20.46 6.89
C LEU A 112 20.37 -21.53 7.28
N TYR A 113 20.78 -22.52 8.06
CA TYR A 113 19.91 -23.60 8.55
C TYR A 113 18.76 -23.07 9.41
N TYR A 114 19.03 -22.15 10.33
CA TYR A 114 17.97 -21.54 11.13
C TYR A 114 17.18 -20.49 10.36
N SER A 115 17.84 -19.65 9.54
CA SER A 115 17.18 -18.56 8.81
C SER A 115 16.23 -19.03 7.70
N SER A 116 16.44 -20.21 7.14
CA SER A 116 15.50 -20.86 6.21
C SER A 116 14.20 -21.30 6.89
N ARG A 117 14.26 -21.63 8.18
CA ARG A 117 13.12 -22.05 9.01
C ARG A 117 12.43 -20.90 9.74
N ILE A 118 12.84 -19.66 9.53
CA ILE A 118 12.16 -18.49 10.09
C ILE A 118 11.10 -18.02 9.10
N TRP A 119 9.88 -17.75 9.61
CA TRP A 119 8.86 -17.03 8.86
C TRP A 119 9.36 -15.63 8.47
N LYS A 120 9.61 -15.41 7.18
CA LYS A 120 9.94 -14.10 6.61
C LYS A 120 8.66 -13.40 6.23
N ARG A 121 8.59 -12.08 6.40
CA ARG A 121 7.40 -11.32 6.00
C ARG A 121 7.37 -11.20 4.47
N CYS A 122 6.29 -11.61 3.81
CA CYS A 122 6.11 -11.48 2.36
C CYS A 122 6.01 -10.01 1.94
N VAL A 123 5.36 -9.21 2.78
CA VAL A 123 5.15 -7.78 2.54
C VAL A 123 5.99 -7.02 3.54
N LYS A 124 7.09 -6.39 3.10
CA LYS A 124 7.90 -5.54 3.99
C LYS A 124 7.00 -4.46 4.59
N SER A 125 7.21 -4.13 5.87
CA SER A 125 6.52 -2.98 6.46
C SER A 125 6.90 -1.74 5.65
N CYS A 126 5.93 -1.01 5.11
CA CYS A 126 6.19 0.27 4.45
C CYS A 126 6.86 1.29 5.39
N LYS A 127 6.83 1.05 6.70
CA LYS A 127 7.52 1.88 7.71
C LYS A 127 9.03 1.62 7.80
N GLN A 128 9.54 0.48 7.33
CA GLN A 128 10.94 0.08 7.45
C GLN A 128 11.63 0.23 6.09
N GLY A 129 12.73 0.99 6.02
CA GLY A 129 13.43 1.30 4.78
C GLY A 129 13.15 2.71 4.26
N SER A 130 13.86 3.09 3.20
CA SER A 130 13.69 4.40 2.58
C SER A 130 12.40 4.43 1.78
N VAL A 131 11.68 5.55 1.81
CA VAL A 131 10.43 5.67 1.03
C VAL A 131 10.70 5.69 -0.48
N VAL A 132 11.85 6.18 -0.90
CA VAL A 132 12.25 6.21 -2.32
C VAL A 132 12.52 4.82 -2.87
N ASP A 133 12.76 3.82 -2.02
CA ASP A 133 12.89 2.41 -2.43
C ASP A 133 11.58 1.87 -3.03
N LEU A 134 10.45 2.56 -2.81
CA LEU A 134 9.16 2.25 -3.43
C LEU A 134 9.06 2.71 -4.88
N ALA A 135 9.96 3.57 -5.37
CA ALA A 135 9.86 4.18 -6.70
C ALA A 135 9.69 3.14 -7.84
N PRO A 136 10.48 2.04 -7.89
CA PRO A 136 10.32 1.05 -8.96
C PRO A 136 8.97 0.33 -8.90
N LEU A 137 8.46 0.08 -7.69
CA LEU A 137 7.17 -0.59 -7.48
C LEU A 137 6.02 0.33 -7.89
N ILE A 138 6.07 1.61 -7.51
CA ILE A 138 5.08 2.63 -7.91
C ILE A 138 5.09 2.77 -9.42
N SER A 139 6.27 2.96 -10.03
CA SER A 139 6.41 3.10 -11.49
C SER A 139 5.83 1.90 -12.22
N THR A 140 6.15 0.67 -11.80
CA THR A 140 5.60 -0.55 -12.39
C THR A 140 4.08 -0.63 -12.26
N SER A 141 3.55 -0.30 -11.07
CA SER A 141 2.10 -0.35 -10.79
C SER A 141 1.32 0.69 -11.61
N LEU A 142 1.89 1.87 -11.85
CA LEU A 142 1.30 2.89 -12.71
C LEU A 142 1.41 2.52 -14.19
N THR A 143 2.56 2.01 -14.61
CA THR A 143 2.83 1.62 -16.00
C THR A 143 1.92 0.49 -16.48
N SER A 144 1.68 -0.52 -15.64
CA SER A 144 0.77 -1.64 -15.97
C SER A 144 -0.68 -1.19 -16.20
N ARG A 145 -1.03 0.03 -15.81
CA ARG A 145 -2.36 0.64 -15.91
C ARG A 145 -2.42 1.84 -16.85
N THR A 146 -1.40 2.03 -17.70
CA THR A 146 -1.32 3.16 -18.63
C THR A 146 -2.59 3.37 -19.46
N SER A 147 -3.22 2.28 -19.89
CA SER A 147 -4.48 2.31 -20.65
C SER A 147 -5.64 2.98 -19.90
N MET A 148 -5.64 2.93 -18.56
CA MET A 148 -6.69 3.52 -17.73
C MET A 148 -6.54 5.05 -17.65
N TRP A 149 -5.29 5.51 -17.56
CA TRP A 149 -4.94 6.93 -17.46
C TRP A 149 -5.12 7.65 -18.80
N THR A 150 -4.88 6.94 -19.90
CA THR A 150 -4.88 7.49 -21.27
C THR A 150 -6.13 8.35 -21.53
N GLY A 151 -5.91 9.55 -22.06
CA GLY A 151 -6.97 10.51 -22.38
C GLY A 151 -7.55 11.26 -21.17
N SER A 152 -6.94 11.18 -19.98
CA SER A 152 -7.30 12.07 -18.87
C SER A 152 -6.87 13.51 -19.16
N ASP A 153 -7.77 14.47 -18.94
CA ASP A 153 -7.45 15.89 -19.02
C ASP A 153 -6.55 16.32 -17.85
N LYS A 154 -6.80 15.74 -16.66
CA LYS A 154 -6.06 16.05 -15.43
C LYS A 154 -5.85 14.84 -14.55
N VAL A 155 -4.67 14.79 -13.92
CA VAL A 155 -4.35 13.88 -12.82
C VAL A 155 -4.15 14.70 -11.56
N ILE A 156 -4.94 14.45 -10.53
CA ILE A 156 -4.91 15.23 -9.29
C ILE A 156 -4.53 14.37 -8.10
N PHE A 157 -3.81 14.98 -7.16
CA PHE A 157 -3.33 14.33 -5.95
C PHE A 157 -3.70 15.13 -4.71
N GLU A 158 -4.18 14.47 -3.67
CA GLU A 158 -4.33 15.11 -2.37
C GLU A 158 -2.95 15.50 -1.84
N GLN A 159 -2.79 16.75 -1.41
CA GLN A 159 -1.58 17.22 -0.76
C GLN A 159 -1.39 16.55 0.60
N GLN A 160 -0.31 15.78 0.72
CA GLN A 160 0.01 15.01 1.93
C GLN A 160 0.87 15.82 2.90
N PRO A 161 0.46 15.99 4.18
CA PRO A 161 1.28 16.67 5.18
C PRO A 161 2.39 15.78 5.77
N ASP A 162 2.24 14.45 5.72
CA ASP A 162 3.27 13.52 6.16
C ASP A 162 4.41 13.47 5.15
N LYS A 163 5.66 13.67 5.60
CA LYS A 163 6.84 13.75 4.73
C LYS A 163 7.05 12.51 3.87
N ARG A 164 6.70 11.32 4.37
CA ARG A 164 6.88 10.07 3.62
C ARG A 164 5.78 9.92 2.57
N MET A 165 4.54 10.22 2.93
CA MET A 165 3.42 10.22 1.96
C MET A 165 3.62 11.30 0.90
N MET A 166 4.16 12.47 1.26
CA MET A 166 4.55 13.53 0.33
C MET A 166 5.61 13.05 -0.67
N ALA A 167 6.59 12.23 -0.23
CA ALA A 167 7.55 11.64 -1.15
C ALA A 167 6.88 10.66 -2.13
N VAL A 168 5.91 9.85 -1.69
CA VAL A 168 5.12 8.98 -2.58
C VAL A 168 4.31 9.82 -3.58
N GLN A 169 3.64 10.87 -3.09
CA GLN A 169 2.91 11.82 -3.93
C GLN A 169 3.82 12.43 -4.99
N ALA A 170 5.02 12.89 -4.60
CA ALA A 170 5.98 13.48 -5.52
C ALA A 170 6.48 12.48 -6.58
N MET A 171 6.76 11.23 -6.19
CA MET A 171 7.15 10.18 -7.14
C MET A 171 6.05 9.88 -8.16
N MET A 172 4.79 9.79 -7.71
CA MET A 172 3.66 9.61 -8.62
C MET A 172 3.48 10.82 -9.53
N HIS A 173 3.50 12.02 -8.96
CA HIS A 173 3.33 13.27 -9.71
C HIS A 173 4.40 13.40 -10.80
N MET A 174 5.66 13.12 -10.47
CA MET A 174 6.75 13.12 -11.44
C MET A 174 6.55 12.06 -12.52
N TRP A 175 6.13 10.84 -12.15
CA TRP A 175 5.85 9.79 -13.13
C TRP A 175 4.80 10.24 -14.14
N PHE A 176 3.66 10.78 -13.70
CA PHE A 176 2.61 11.27 -14.61
C PHE A 176 3.09 12.40 -15.52
N VAL A 177 3.83 13.38 -14.98
CA VAL A 177 4.40 14.49 -15.77
C VAL A 177 5.37 13.97 -16.84
N CYS A 178 6.27 13.05 -16.48
CA CYS A 178 7.21 12.46 -17.43
C CYS A 178 6.54 11.63 -18.53
N HIS A 179 5.31 11.14 -18.30
CA HIS A 179 4.52 10.40 -19.29
C HIS A 179 3.51 11.30 -20.03
N GLY A 180 3.65 12.62 -19.94
CA GLY A 180 2.87 13.59 -20.72
C GLY A 180 1.50 13.95 -20.14
N TYR A 181 1.21 13.55 -18.89
CA TYR A 181 -0.04 13.89 -18.22
C TYR A 181 0.06 15.22 -17.48
N GLU A 182 -1.02 15.98 -17.48
CA GLU A 182 -1.10 17.21 -16.70
C GLU A 182 -1.48 16.91 -15.25
N ALA A 183 -0.52 17.04 -14.33
CA ALA A 183 -0.68 16.70 -12.93
C ALA A 183 -0.81 17.94 -12.02
N LYS A 184 -1.64 17.87 -10.96
CA LYS A 184 -1.82 18.96 -9.98
C LYS A 184 -2.08 18.45 -8.56
N GLY A 185 -1.51 19.14 -7.57
CA GLY A 185 -1.87 18.95 -6.16
C GLY A 185 -3.17 19.69 -5.79
N VAL A 186 -4.04 19.06 -5.00
CA VAL A 186 -5.27 19.63 -4.44
C VAL A 186 -5.18 19.61 -2.92
N SER A 187 -5.57 20.72 -2.28
CA SER A 187 -5.53 20.80 -0.82
C SER A 187 -6.55 19.86 -0.18
N ALA A 188 -6.11 19.14 0.84
CA ALA A 188 -6.95 18.21 1.61
C ALA A 188 -8.15 18.88 2.31
N VAL A 189 -8.19 20.22 2.41
CA VAL A 189 -9.31 20.95 3.03
C VAL A 189 -10.58 20.89 2.17
N HIS A 190 -10.44 20.71 0.86
CA HIS A 190 -11.54 20.85 -0.09
C HIS A 190 -12.44 19.61 -0.20
N LYS A 191 -11.92 18.41 0.09
CA LYS A 191 -12.66 17.15 -0.10
C LYS A 191 -13.91 16.99 0.77
N LEU A 192 -14.09 17.82 1.80
CA LEU A 192 -15.30 17.81 2.65
C LEU A 192 -16.19 19.04 2.41
N THR A 193 -15.92 19.84 1.37
CA THR A 193 -16.71 21.05 1.07
C THR A 193 -17.74 20.83 -0.03
N ASN A 194 -17.84 19.62 -0.59
CA ASN A 194 -18.87 19.29 -1.57
C ASN A 194 -20.28 19.30 -0.97
N MET A 195 -20.39 19.09 0.34
CA MET A 195 -21.61 19.10 1.13
C MET A 195 -21.26 19.58 2.54
N VAL A 196 -22.24 20.12 3.27
CA VAL A 196 -22.10 20.43 4.70
C VAL A 196 -23.31 19.87 5.42
N THR A 197 -23.09 19.19 6.54
CA THR A 197 -24.16 18.67 7.39
C THR A 197 -23.97 19.13 8.84
N ILE A 198 -25.06 19.13 9.61
CA ILE A 198 -25.05 19.53 11.03
C ILE A 198 -24.16 18.59 11.85
N ASP A 199 -24.03 17.33 11.43
CA ASP A 199 -23.29 16.27 12.13
C ASP A 199 -21.81 16.16 11.69
N ASP A 200 -21.30 17.10 10.90
CA ASP A 200 -19.95 17.06 10.36
C ASP A 200 -18.89 17.18 11.47
N ALA A 201 -18.09 16.12 11.64
CA ALA A 201 -17.03 16.06 12.63
C ALA A 201 -15.65 16.38 12.00
N THR A 202 -15.39 17.63 11.62
CA THR A 202 -14.19 17.99 10.84
C THR A 202 -12.94 18.31 11.68
N LYS A 203 -13.08 18.47 13.00
CA LYS A 203 -11.97 18.88 13.89
C LYS A 203 -10.93 17.80 14.16
N THR A 204 -11.30 16.52 14.08
CA THR A 204 -10.39 15.40 14.36
C THR A 204 -10.19 14.55 13.13
N TYR A 205 -9.01 13.94 13.00
CA TYR A 205 -8.71 13.05 11.87
C TYR A 205 -9.72 11.90 11.73
N LYS A 206 -10.07 11.25 12.85
CA LYS A 206 -11.08 10.16 12.87
C LYS A 206 -12.46 10.68 12.47
N GLY A 207 -12.85 11.87 12.94
CA GLY A 207 -14.10 12.51 12.56
C GLY A 207 -14.15 12.80 11.06
N ARG A 208 -13.08 13.41 10.51
CA ARG A 208 -12.96 13.72 9.08
C ARG A 208 -13.14 12.48 8.21
N LYS A 209 -12.52 11.35 8.59
CA LYS A 209 -12.69 10.07 7.86
C LYS A 209 -14.14 9.59 7.85
N LYS A 210 -14.83 9.68 8.99
CA LYS A 210 -16.24 9.31 9.08
C LYS A 210 -17.11 10.24 8.22
N THR A 211 -16.87 11.55 8.32
CA THR A 211 -17.58 12.56 7.52
C THR A 211 -17.36 12.36 6.03
N GLY A 212 -16.13 12.07 5.58
CA GLY A 212 -15.83 11.77 4.18
C GLY A 212 -16.64 10.56 3.66
N ILE A 213 -16.73 9.47 4.42
CA ILE A 213 -17.56 8.32 4.03
C ILE A 213 -19.04 8.71 3.90
N VAL A 214 -19.57 9.50 4.85
CA VAL A 214 -20.97 9.97 4.81
C VAL A 214 -21.21 10.85 3.58
N HIS A 215 -20.33 11.82 3.33
CA HIS A 215 -20.43 12.72 2.18
C HIS A 215 -20.34 11.95 0.85
N ALA A 216 -19.37 11.05 0.72
CA ALA A 216 -19.24 10.21 -0.47
C ALA A 216 -20.48 9.33 -0.66
N THR A 217 -21.04 8.75 0.41
CA THR A 217 -22.26 7.91 0.32
C THR A 217 -23.47 8.70 -0.21
N ALA A 218 -23.56 9.98 0.11
CA ALA A 218 -24.64 10.85 -0.36
C ALA A 218 -24.46 11.32 -1.82
N LEU A 219 -23.21 11.46 -2.27
CA LEU A 219 -22.88 12.08 -3.56
C LEU A 219 -22.47 11.09 -4.66
N VAL A 220 -22.09 9.87 -4.30
CA VAL A 220 -21.67 8.85 -5.25
C VAL A 220 -22.84 8.37 -6.12
N PRO A 221 -22.64 8.14 -7.43
CA PRO A 221 -23.64 7.46 -8.26
C PRO A 221 -24.07 6.12 -7.67
N GLU A 222 -25.37 5.83 -7.66
CA GLU A 222 -25.96 4.70 -6.93
C GLU A 222 -25.28 3.35 -7.22
N LYS A 223 -24.89 3.10 -8.48
CA LYS A 223 -24.19 1.88 -8.91
C LYS A 223 -22.87 1.59 -8.17
N TRP A 224 -22.22 2.61 -7.60
CA TRP A 224 -20.91 2.49 -6.93
C TRP A 224 -21.00 2.56 -5.41
N LYS A 225 -22.17 2.89 -4.87
CA LYS A 225 -22.39 3.05 -3.43
C LYS A 225 -22.12 1.77 -2.65
N ASP A 226 -22.68 0.66 -3.13
CA ASP A 226 -22.52 -0.66 -2.54
C ASP A 226 -21.07 -1.15 -2.59
N TYR A 227 -20.41 -0.92 -3.72
CA TYR A 227 -18.98 -1.23 -3.91
C TYR A 227 -18.13 -0.48 -2.87
N MET A 228 -18.31 0.84 -2.74
CA MET A 228 -17.57 1.66 -1.79
C MET A 228 -17.81 1.22 -0.35
N LEU A 229 -19.06 1.04 0.07
CA LEU A 229 -19.40 0.73 1.47
C LEU A 229 -18.87 -0.64 1.93
N LYS A 230 -18.81 -1.62 1.02
CA LYS A 230 -18.26 -2.95 1.27
C LYS A 230 -16.73 -2.99 1.21
N HIS A 231 -16.09 -1.98 0.61
CA HIS A 231 -14.63 -1.96 0.46
C HIS A 231 -13.91 -1.81 1.82
N PRO A 232 -12.82 -2.56 2.09
CA PRO A 232 -12.05 -2.46 3.33
C PRO A 232 -11.40 -1.09 3.53
N LYS A 233 -11.16 -0.36 2.44
CA LYS A 233 -10.54 0.97 2.41
C LYS A 233 -11.48 2.06 1.92
N LYS A 234 -12.74 1.99 2.35
CA LYS A 234 -13.80 2.92 1.95
C LYS A 234 -13.51 4.38 2.30
N ASP A 235 -12.74 4.63 3.36
CA ASP A 235 -12.25 5.98 3.70
C ASP A 235 -11.31 6.52 2.63
N ASP A 236 -10.30 5.74 2.24
CA ASP A 236 -9.32 6.13 1.22
C ASP A 236 -10.03 6.29 -0.16
N LEU A 237 -10.99 5.40 -0.49
CA LEU A 237 -11.82 5.51 -1.71
C LEU A 237 -12.68 6.77 -1.72
N ALA A 238 -13.38 7.06 -0.61
CA ALA A 238 -14.24 8.23 -0.47
C ALA A 238 -13.45 9.54 -0.67
N ASP A 239 -12.26 9.63 -0.08
CA ASP A 239 -11.39 10.80 -0.21
C ASP A 239 -10.97 11.03 -1.68
N ALA A 240 -10.61 9.96 -2.41
CA ALA A 240 -10.28 10.06 -3.84
C ALA A 240 -11.47 10.54 -4.69
N PHE A 241 -12.68 10.04 -4.42
CA PHE A 241 -13.90 10.46 -5.13
C PHE A 241 -14.26 11.92 -4.85
N LEU A 242 -14.32 12.32 -3.57
CA LEU A 242 -14.75 13.65 -3.17
C LEU A 242 -13.78 14.75 -3.67
N GLN A 243 -12.48 14.49 -3.61
CA GLN A 243 -11.48 15.38 -4.19
C GLN A 243 -11.71 15.60 -5.69
N GLY A 244 -11.95 14.53 -6.43
CA GLY A 244 -12.20 14.59 -7.87
C GLY A 244 -13.47 15.37 -8.19
N LEU A 245 -14.54 15.10 -7.43
CA LEU A 245 -15.79 15.84 -7.57
C LEU A 245 -15.61 17.33 -7.28
N TRP A 246 -14.90 17.68 -6.21
CA TRP A 246 -14.60 19.07 -5.88
C TRP A 246 -13.82 19.77 -7.00
N PHE A 247 -12.79 19.10 -7.53
CA PHE A 247 -11.96 19.65 -8.59
C PHE A 247 -12.80 19.95 -9.85
N MET A 248 -13.65 19.02 -10.27
CA MET A 248 -14.54 19.22 -11.42
C MET A 248 -15.47 20.43 -11.23
N GLU A 249 -15.96 20.65 -10.01
CA GLU A 249 -16.89 21.75 -9.72
C GLU A 249 -16.22 23.13 -9.58
N ASN A 250 -14.91 23.18 -9.31
CA ASN A 250 -14.18 24.42 -8.97
C ASN A 250 -13.11 24.79 -9.99
N THR A 251 -12.96 24.02 -11.06
CA THR A 251 -11.99 24.28 -12.13
C THR A 251 -12.72 24.23 -13.45
N LYS A 252 -13.31 25.37 -13.83
CA LYS A 252 -13.83 25.62 -15.18
C LYS A 252 -12.80 26.40 -15.97
#